data_AF-A0AA38F641-F1
#
_entry.id   AF-A0AA38F641-F1
#
_cell.length_a   1.000
_cell.length_b   1.000
_cell.length_c   1.000
_cell.angle_alpha   90.00
_cell.angle_beta   90.00
_cell.angle_gamma   90.00
#
_symmetry.space_group_name_H-M   'P 1'
#
loop_
_entity.id
_entity.type
_entity.pdbx_description
1 polymer ?
#
loop_
_entity_poly.entity_id
_entity_poly.type
_entity_poly.pdbx_seq_one_letter_code
_entity_poly.pdbx_strand_id
1 'polypeptide(L)' 'GADVVVTFVLVQHAEFGQVFKIIGNGTVLGDWSPANVDNMTWTPGDAWASSATLTKGVRYEYKAVVVNFSDASNA' A
#
# COMPACT_ATOMS: atom_id res chain seq x y z
N GLY A 1 -16.11 -16.31 0.74
CA GLY A 1 -15.34 -17.22 -0.13
C GLY A 1 -14.07 -17.62 0.60
N ALA A 2 -13.24 -18.50 0.03
CA ALA A 2 -11.89 -18.69 0.56
C ALA A 2 -11.08 -17.40 0.39
N ASP A 3 -10.21 -17.10 1.35
CA ASP A 3 -9.30 -15.97 1.27
C ASP A 3 -8.07 -16.31 0.41
N VAL A 4 -7.53 -15.32 -0.30
CA VAL A 4 -6.36 -15.45 -1.17
C VAL A 4 -5.40 -14.31 -0.87
N VAL A 5 -4.12 -14.62 -0.72
CA VAL A 5 -3.07 -13.59 -0.60
C VAL A 5 -2.79 -13.04 -1.99
N VAL A 6 -2.93 -11.72 -2.15
CA VAL A 6 -2.62 -10.98 -3.37
C VAL A 6 -1.44 -10.07 -3.11
N THR A 7 -0.42 -10.17 -3.96
CA THR A 7 0.74 -9.26 -3.93
C THR A 7 0.59 -8.20 -5.01
N PHE A 8 0.68 -6.94 -4.59
CA PHE A 8 0.73 -5.78 -5.46
C PHE A 8 2.18 -5.39 -5.68
N VAL A 9 2.55 -5.13 -6.93
CA VAL A 9 3.88 -4.66 -7.31
C VAL A 9 3.74 -3.36 -8.10
N LEU A 10 4.47 -2.34 -7.68
CA LEU A 10 4.55 -1.04 -8.34
C LEU A 10 6.01 -0.74 -8.68
N VAL A 11 6.32 -0.51 -9.95
CA VAL A 11 7.66 -0.08 -10.37
C VAL A 11 7.63 1.44 -10.56
N GLN A 12 8.18 2.18 -9.60
CA GLN A 12 8.14 3.63 -9.57
C GLN A 12 9.24 4.20 -8.67
N HIS A 13 9.97 5.20 -9.15
CA HIS A 13 10.93 5.94 -8.33
C HIS A 13 10.22 6.72 -7.22
N ALA A 14 10.76 6.69 -6.00
CA ALA A 14 10.35 7.58 -4.91
C ALA A 14 11.51 8.51 -4.55
N GLU A 15 11.19 9.78 -4.30
CA GLU A 15 12.17 10.73 -3.78
C GLU A 15 12.53 10.40 -2.32
N PHE A 16 13.65 10.94 -1.84
CA PHE A 16 13.98 10.82 -0.43
C PHE A 16 12.84 11.36 0.45
N GLY A 17 12.46 10.60 1.47
CA GLY A 17 11.34 10.96 2.33
C GLY A 17 9.98 10.48 1.81
N GLN A 18 9.88 9.83 0.64
CA GLN A 18 8.63 9.29 0.10
C GLN A 18 8.50 7.78 0.26
N VAL A 19 7.27 7.32 0.41
CA VAL A 19 6.89 5.90 0.37
C VAL A 19 5.59 5.71 -0.39
N PHE A 20 5.45 4.54 -1.02
CA PHE A 20 4.19 4.13 -1.63
C PHE A 20 3.34 3.29 -0.69
N LYS A 21 2.02 3.39 -0.84
CA LYS A 21 1.00 2.57 -0.15
C LYS A 21 -0.06 2.12 -1.16
N ILE A 22 -0.66 0.96 -0.92
CA ILE A 22 -1.88 0.52 -1.62
C ILE A 22 -3.07 0.79 -0.70
N ILE A 23 -4.01 1.61 -1.16
CA ILE A 23 -5.26 1.90 -0.44
C ILE A 23 -6.47 1.53 -1.30
N GLY A 24 -7.60 1.27 -0.68
CA GLY A 24 -8.81 0.84 -1.39
C GLY A 24 -10.00 0.67 -0.46
N ASN A 25 -11.10 0.13 -0.97
CA ASN A 25 -12.23 -0.24 -0.13
C ASN A 25 -11.94 -1.50 0.70
N GLY A 26 -12.55 -1.58 1.88
CA GLY A 26 -12.38 -2.68 2.81
C GLY A 26 -11.22 -2.44 3.77
N THR A 27 -11.37 -2.96 4.98
CA THR A 27 -10.41 -2.80 6.07
C THR A 27 -9.01 -3.30 5.70
N VAL A 28 -8.94 -4.35 4.88
CA VAL A 28 -7.67 -4.92 4.38
C VAL A 28 -6.89 -3.99 3.43
N LEU A 29 -7.55 -2.97 2.87
CA LEU A 29 -6.96 -1.90 2.06
C LEU A 29 -7.13 -0.51 2.71
N GLY A 30 -7.47 -0.48 4.01
CA GLY A 30 -7.51 0.72 4.82
C GLY A 30 -8.68 1.67 4.61
N ASP A 31 -9.74 1.24 3.92
CA ASP A 31 -10.95 2.03 3.68
C ASP A 31 -10.65 3.45 3.14
N TRP A 32 -9.81 3.50 2.09
CA TRP A 32 -9.35 4.71 1.41
C TRP A 32 -8.50 5.67 2.26
N SER A 33 -8.04 5.26 3.44
CA SER A 33 -7.15 6.04 4.29
C SER A 33 -5.71 5.51 4.27
N PRO A 34 -4.71 6.31 3.86
CA PRO A 34 -3.30 5.92 3.92
C PRO A 34 -2.77 5.68 5.34
N ALA A 35 -3.45 6.20 6.35
CA ALA A 35 -3.09 5.98 7.76
C ALA A 35 -3.43 4.56 8.26
N ASN A 36 -4.29 3.84 7.53
CA ASN A 36 -4.80 2.54 7.93
C ASN A 36 -4.09 1.36 7.25
N VAL A 37 -3.04 1.64 6.48
CA VAL A 37 -2.27 0.61 5.77
C VAL A 37 -0.78 0.81 5.99
N ASP A 38 -0.03 -0.27 5.88
CA ASP A 38 1.42 -0.24 5.92
C ASP A 38 2.01 0.34 4.63
N ASN A 39 3.27 0.79 4.73
CA ASN A 39 4.05 1.17 3.56
C ASN A 39 4.35 -0.07 2.70
N MET A 40 4.44 0.12 1.38
CA MET A 40 5.04 -0.88 0.50
C MET A 40 6.53 -1.03 0.83
N THR A 41 7.06 -2.23 0.66
CA THR A 41 8.49 -2.53 0.83
C THR A 41 9.21 -2.27 -0.48
N TRP A 42 10.25 -1.43 -0.48
CA TRP A 42 11.12 -1.24 -1.64
C TRP A 42 12.00 -2.47 -1.88
N THR A 43 12.21 -2.79 -3.15
CA THR A 43 13.14 -3.81 -3.63
C THR A 43 13.96 -3.27 -4.81
N PRO A 44 15.12 -3.88 -5.14
CA PRO A 44 15.98 -3.39 -6.21
C PRO A 44 15.25 -3.15 -7.53
N GLY A 45 15.56 -2.02 -8.18
CA GLY A 45 14.92 -1.59 -9.43
C GLY A 45 13.65 -0.77 -9.25
N ASP A 46 13.51 -0.08 -8.10
CA ASP A 46 12.34 0.73 -7.76
C ASP A 46 11.02 -0.05 -7.81
N ALA A 47 11.10 -1.35 -7.50
CA ALA A 47 9.95 -2.22 -7.38
C ALA A 47 9.49 -2.23 -5.92
N TRP A 48 8.28 -1.73 -5.67
CA TRP A 48 7.64 -1.70 -4.37
C TRP A 48 6.62 -2.82 -4.28
N ALA A 49 6.62 -3.55 -3.18
CA ALA A 49 5.72 -4.68 -2.95
C ALA A 49 4.90 -4.53 -1.67
N SER A 50 3.63 -4.92 -1.71
CA SER A 50 2.78 -5.12 -0.52
C SER A 50 1.82 -6.27 -0.78
N SER A 51 1.37 -6.96 0.27
CA SER A 51 0.44 -8.07 0.15
C SER A 51 -0.77 -7.87 1.06
N ALA A 52 -1.95 -8.26 0.56
CA ALA A 52 -3.19 -8.25 1.33
C ALA A 52 -3.92 -9.58 1.15
N THR A 53 -4.57 -10.05 2.21
CA THR A 53 -5.45 -11.21 2.18
C THR A 53 -6.84 -10.74 1.73
N LEU A 54 -7.27 -11.13 0.54
CA LEU A 54 -8.54 -10.72 -0.06
C LEU A 54 -9.54 -11.86 -0.10
N THR A 55 -10.80 -11.57 0.20
CA THR A 55 -11.86 -12.59 0.17
C THR A 55 -12.34 -12.81 -1.26
N LYS A 56 -12.29 -14.06 -1.73
CA LYS A 56 -12.77 -14.43 -3.07
C LYS A 56 -14.25 -14.09 -3.25
N GLY A 57 -14.55 -13.43 -4.37
CA GLY A 57 -15.91 -13.04 -4.77
C GLY A 57 -16.30 -11.63 -4.31
N VAL A 58 -15.47 -10.94 -3.52
CA VAL A 58 -15.65 -9.54 -3.17
C VAL A 58 -15.02 -8.65 -4.25
N ARG A 59 -15.69 -7.55 -4.59
CA ARG A 59 -15.13 -6.51 -5.46
C ARG A 59 -14.28 -5.56 -4.62
N TYR A 60 -13.03 -5.42 -5.02
CA TYR A 60 -12.10 -4.43 -4.48
C TYR A 60 -11.74 -3.41 -5.56
N GLU A 61 -11.62 -2.17 -5.15
CA GLU A 61 -11.14 -1.01 -5.88
C GLU A 61 -9.97 -0.46 -5.07
N TYR A 62 -8.89 -0.09 -5.77
CA TYR A 62 -7.65 0.30 -5.11
C TYR A 62 -6.91 1.35 -5.92
N LYS A 63 -5.98 2.05 -5.25
CA LYS A 63 -5.00 2.96 -5.85
C LYS A 63 -3.67 2.82 -5.12
N ALA A 64 -2.58 3.01 -5.86
CA ALA A 64 -1.30 3.34 -5.28
C ALA A 64 -1.27 4.84 -4.95
N VAL A 65 -0.78 5.19 -3.77
CA VAL A 65 -0.55 6.58 -3.35
C VAL A 65 0.89 6.74 -2.87
N VAL A 66 1.47 7.91 -3.14
CA VAL A 66 2.73 8.34 -2.53
C VAL A 66 2.41 9.21 -1.32
N VAL A 67 3.10 8.98 -0.21
CA VAL A 67 3.03 9.85 0.96
C VAL A 67 4.45 10.24 1.36
N ASN A 68 4.59 11.46 1.87
CA ASN A 68 5.84 11.86 2.52
C ASN A 68 5.85 11.29 3.94
N PHE A 69 6.99 10.82 4.42
CA PHE A 69 7.21 10.66 5.85
C PHE A 69 6.95 12.02 6.50
N SER A 70 5.99 12.09 7.41
CA SER A 70 5.97 13.22 8.34
C SER A 70 7.15 12.99 9.29
N ASP A 71 8.11 13.91 9.32
CA ASP A 71 9.10 13.97 10.39
C ASP A 71 8.35 14.13 11.73
N ALA A 72 8.08 13.03 12.41
CA ALA A 72 7.73 13.04 13.82
C ALA A 72 9.01 13.23 14.65
N SER A 73 9.71 14.35 14.41
CA SER A 73 10.74 14.88 15.31
C SER A 73 10.94 16.35 14.98
N ASN A 74 10.21 17.22 15.69
CA ASN A 74 10.56 18.57 16.14
C ASN A 74 9.27 19.29 16.55
N ALA A 75 8.66 18.84 17.65
CA ALA A 75 7.73 19.63 18.46
C ALA A 75 8.09 19.41 19.93
#